data_AF-A0A101IHD3-F1
#
_entry.id   AF-A0A101IHD3-F1
#
_cell.length_a   1.000
_cell.length_b   1.000
_cell.length_c   1.000
_cell.angle_alpha   90.00
_cell.angle_beta   90.00
_cell.angle_gamma   90.00
#
_symmetry.space_group_name_H-M   'P 1'
#
loop_
_entity.id
_entity.type
_entity.pdbx_description
1 polymer ?
#
loop_
_entity_poly.entity_id
_entity_poly.type
_entity_poly.pdbx_seq_one_letter_code
_entity_poly.pdbx_strand_id
1 'polypeptide(L)'
;MVLDILCPGNSVYVPGVIDSPSSTTVLLTDKTRSVLVDPGGFSSMKRLETALNEKDIGVNDITDILLTHFHMDHAFNSLFFPNSTVHLGREYLTKDYSQFGPIIGTMYTMVLNRWKSTHVFENKLLWDCVEIHDTPFHSREHKSFVVYTENMGKVLICGDLCERQYHFHEMRKGMRSDQAAEVTLEMSEQVDVLIFSHDLPIYKE
;
A
#
# COMPACT_ATOMS: atom_id res chain seq x y z
N MET A 1 14.37 -5.25 10.26
CA MET A 1 13.11 -4.48 10.20
C MET A 1 11.96 -5.35 10.71
N VAL A 2 11.14 -4.84 11.61
CA VAL A 2 9.93 -5.49 12.14
C VAL A 2 8.72 -5.00 11.34
N LEU A 3 7.81 -5.92 11.00
CA LEU A 3 6.57 -5.62 10.28
C LEU A 3 5.35 -5.77 11.20
N ASP A 4 4.47 -4.78 11.19
CA ASP A 4 3.18 -4.79 11.84
C ASP A 4 2.07 -4.47 10.83
N ILE A 5 0.96 -5.21 10.87
CA ILE A 5 -0.25 -4.89 10.11
C ILE A 5 -1.16 -4.07 11.04
N LEU A 6 -1.21 -2.75 10.83
CA LEU A 6 -1.96 -1.84 11.69
C LEU A 6 -3.47 -1.93 11.43
N CYS A 7 -3.83 -1.93 10.15
CA CYS A 7 -5.19 -1.89 9.65
C CYS A 7 -5.31 -2.88 8.50
N PRO A 8 -5.99 -4.02 8.64
CA PRO A 8 -6.38 -4.81 7.48
C PRO A 8 -7.34 -4.02 6.60
N GLY A 9 -7.11 -4.07 5.30
CA GLY A 9 -7.92 -3.38 4.33
C GLY A 9 -9.30 -4.00 4.16
N ASN A 10 -10.20 -3.22 3.56
CA ASN A 10 -11.58 -3.61 3.32
C ASN A 10 -12.16 -2.81 2.16
N SER A 11 -13.33 -3.23 1.68
CA SER A 11 -14.12 -2.40 0.77
C SER A 11 -15.58 -2.35 1.21
N VAL A 12 -16.09 -1.12 1.35
CA VAL A 12 -17.51 -0.84 1.53
C VAL A 12 -18.02 -0.17 0.27
N TYR A 13 -18.84 -0.90 -0.49
CA TYR A 13 -19.38 -0.43 -1.75
C TYR A 13 -20.89 -0.63 -1.80
N VAL A 14 -21.61 0.46 -2.08
CA VAL A 14 -23.05 0.48 -2.36
C VAL A 14 -23.22 1.22 -3.68
N PRO A 15 -23.66 0.54 -4.77
CA PRO A 15 -23.70 1.11 -6.11
C PRO A 15 -24.37 2.49 -6.19
N GLY A 16 -23.63 3.49 -6.65
CA GLY A 16 -24.11 4.87 -6.80
C GLY A 16 -24.33 5.65 -5.50
N VAL A 17 -24.00 5.08 -4.34
CA VAL A 17 -24.25 5.70 -3.02
C VAL A 17 -22.98 5.77 -2.18
N ILE A 18 -22.26 4.66 -2.02
CA ILE A 18 -21.08 4.57 -1.17
C ILE A 18 -19.96 3.90 -1.95
N ASP A 19 -18.82 4.58 -2.01
CA ASP A 19 -17.55 4.01 -2.46
C ASP A 19 -16.50 4.40 -1.43
N SER A 20 -16.23 3.50 -0.49
CA SER A 20 -15.39 3.78 0.68
C SER A 20 -14.45 2.61 1.01
N PRO A 21 -13.63 2.13 0.05
CA PRO A 21 -12.56 1.21 0.36
C PRO A 21 -11.48 1.87 1.23
N SER A 22 -10.71 1.02 1.90
CA SER A 22 -9.48 1.41 2.56
C SER A 22 -8.48 0.27 2.43
N SER A 23 -7.26 0.59 2.06
CA SER A 23 -6.18 -0.37 1.90
C SER A 23 -5.67 -0.90 3.26
N THR A 24 -4.95 -2.02 3.20
CA THR A 24 -4.18 -2.54 4.32
C THR A 24 -3.01 -1.61 4.61
N THR A 25 -2.94 -1.09 5.84
CA THR A 25 -1.80 -0.30 6.30
C THR A 25 -0.80 -1.17 7.03
N VAL A 26 0.43 -1.18 6.52
CA VAL A 26 1.57 -1.85 7.13
C VAL A 26 2.52 -0.82 7.72
N LEU A 27 3.05 -1.12 8.90
CA LEU A 27 4.12 -0.38 9.55
C LEU A 27 5.39 -1.23 9.54
N LEU A 28 6.48 -0.65 9.04
CA LEU A 28 7.82 -1.22 9.13
C LEU A 28 8.66 -0.36 10.09
N THR A 29 9.30 -0.99 11.06
CA THR A 29 10.12 -0.29 12.05
C THR A 29 11.50 -0.91 12.21
N ASP A 30 12.48 -0.04 12.40
CA ASP A 30 13.79 -0.40 12.93
C ASP A 30 14.28 0.67 13.92
N LYS A 31 15.56 0.64 14.30
CA LYS A 31 16.12 1.60 15.26
C LYS A 31 16.12 3.05 14.78
N THR A 32 15.94 3.28 13.49
CA THR A 32 16.14 4.56 12.80
C THR A 32 14.96 4.98 11.94
N ARG A 33 14.07 4.06 11.56
CA ARG A 33 12.97 4.31 10.62
C ARG A 33 11.64 3.81 11.15
N SER A 34 10.61 4.57 10.81
CA SER A 34 9.20 4.20 10.95
C SER A 34 8.53 4.48 9.61
N VAL A 35 8.21 3.43 8.87
CA VAL A 35 7.75 3.49 7.48
C VAL A 35 6.33 2.96 7.40
N LEU A 36 5.43 3.73 6.80
CA LEU A 36 4.10 3.23 6.44
C LEU A 36 4.09 2.75 4.99
N VAL A 37 3.53 1.58 4.74
CA VAL A 37 3.13 1.15 3.39
C VAL A 37 1.62 1.29 3.28
N ASP A 38 1.16 2.09 2.31
CA ASP A 38 -0.25 2.43 2.08
C ASP A 38 -1.01 2.83 3.37
N PRO A 39 -0.97 4.11 3.80
CA PRO A 39 -1.56 4.55 5.06
C PRO A 39 -3.10 4.49 5.09
N GLY A 40 -3.75 4.05 4.03
CA GLY A 40 -5.20 3.84 3.99
C GLY A 40 -6.00 5.07 3.57
N GLY A 41 -7.32 4.85 3.47
CA GLY A 41 -8.33 5.84 3.10
C GLY A 41 -8.91 6.62 4.27
N PHE A 42 -9.78 7.57 3.94
CA PHE A 42 -10.52 8.38 4.93
C PHE A 42 -11.27 7.52 5.97
N SER A 43 -11.86 6.40 5.56
CA SER A 43 -12.65 5.54 6.45
C SER A 43 -11.83 4.83 7.53
N SER A 44 -10.50 4.74 7.39
CA SER A 44 -9.63 4.08 8.38
C SER A 44 -8.91 5.05 9.33
N MET A 45 -9.08 6.37 9.22
CA MET A 45 -8.34 7.37 10.02
C MET A 45 -8.32 7.07 11.52
N LYS A 46 -9.49 6.81 12.11
CA LYS A 46 -9.59 6.53 13.56
C LYS A 46 -8.86 5.24 13.94
N ARG A 47 -8.95 4.20 13.10
CA ARG A 47 -8.26 2.94 13.35
C ARG A 47 -6.75 3.11 13.23
N LEU A 48 -6.29 3.86 12.23
CA LEU A 48 -4.87 4.19 12.05
C LEU A 48 -4.32 4.97 13.26
N GLU A 49 -5.03 6.00 13.71
CA GLU A 49 -4.65 6.78 14.90
C GLU A 49 -4.55 5.88 16.14
N THR A 50 -5.56 5.03 16.40
CA THR A 50 -5.49 4.06 17.50
C THR A 50 -4.28 3.13 17.36
N ALA A 51 -4.06 2.55 16.18
CA ALA A 51 -2.99 1.57 15.97
C ALA A 51 -1.58 2.17 16.10
N LEU A 52 -1.38 3.42 15.68
CA LEU A 52 -0.12 4.14 15.88
C LEU A 52 0.11 4.47 17.36
N ASN A 53 -0.93 4.89 18.08
CA ASN A 53 -0.85 5.13 19.52
C ASN A 53 -0.55 3.85 20.31
N GLU A 54 -1.09 2.70 19.91
CA GLU A 54 -0.76 1.38 20.49
C GLU A 54 0.72 1.00 20.31
N LYS A 55 1.42 1.65 19.38
CA LYS A 55 2.85 1.46 19.10
C LYS A 55 3.72 2.60 19.64
N ASP A 56 3.13 3.56 20.35
CA ASP A 56 3.80 4.78 20.82
C ASP A 56 4.47 5.58 19.69
N ILE A 57 3.88 5.59 18.48
CA ILE A 57 4.38 6.31 17.30
C ILE A 57 3.46 7.49 17.01
N GLY A 58 4.02 8.70 17.08
CA GLY A 58 3.32 9.93 16.68
C GLY A 58 3.41 10.19 15.18
N VAL A 59 2.52 11.06 14.67
CA VAL A 59 2.48 11.44 13.25
C VAL A 59 3.78 12.10 12.74
N ASN A 60 4.58 12.67 13.65
CA ASN A 60 5.86 13.30 13.33
C ASN A 60 7.02 12.30 13.27
N ASP A 61 6.82 11.08 13.77
CA ASP A 61 7.85 10.04 13.87
C ASP A 61 7.90 9.16 12.61
N ILE A 62 6.87 9.22 11.76
CA ILE A 62 6.88 8.53 10.46
C ILE A 62 7.89 9.21 9.53
N THR A 63 8.93 8.44 9.15
CA THR A 63 10.05 8.91 8.34
C THR A 63 9.77 8.79 6.84
N ASP A 64 9.07 7.73 6.44
CA ASP A 64 8.84 7.40 5.05
C ASP A 64 7.43 6.83 4.86
N ILE A 65 6.84 7.07 3.70
CA ILE A 65 5.61 6.43 3.25
C ILE A 65 5.89 5.79 1.90
N LEU A 66 5.67 4.48 1.77
CA LEU A 66 5.73 3.78 0.49
C LEU A 66 4.29 3.62 -0.01
N LEU A 67 4.02 4.07 -1.23
CA LEU A 67 2.74 3.85 -1.88
C LEU A 67 2.89 2.75 -2.94
N THR A 68 2.03 1.73 -2.88
CA THR A 68 1.92 0.75 -3.97
C THR A 68 1.50 1.46 -5.25
N HIS A 69 0.54 2.38 -5.15
CA HIS A 69 0.10 3.27 -6.21
C HIS A 69 -0.67 4.47 -5.62
N PHE A 70 -1.08 5.42 -6.47
CA PHE A 70 -1.75 6.64 -6.01
C PHE A 70 -3.26 6.61 -6.24
N HIS A 71 -3.97 5.75 -5.49
CA HIS A 71 -5.41 5.87 -5.25
C HIS A 71 -5.70 6.32 -3.82
N MET A 72 -6.86 6.93 -3.58
CA MET A 72 -7.15 7.62 -2.31
C MET A 72 -7.40 6.68 -1.13
N ASP A 73 -7.93 5.50 -1.38
CA ASP A 73 -8.05 4.45 -0.37
C ASP A 73 -6.69 3.84 0.04
N HIS A 74 -5.63 4.11 -0.71
CA HIS A 74 -4.25 3.80 -0.36
C HIS A 74 -3.52 4.97 0.26
N ALA A 75 -3.69 6.16 -0.31
CA ALA A 75 -2.81 7.28 -0.07
C ALA A 75 -3.44 8.42 0.74
N PHE A 76 -4.76 8.46 0.98
CA PHE A 76 -5.40 9.63 1.59
C PHE A 76 -4.76 10.00 2.93
N ASN A 77 -4.55 9.03 3.82
CA ASN A 77 -4.00 9.29 5.15
C ASN A 77 -2.53 9.76 5.13
N SER A 78 -1.82 9.68 4.00
CA SER A 78 -0.46 10.21 3.87
C SER A 78 -0.36 11.71 4.18
N LEU A 79 -1.47 12.45 4.03
CA LEU A 79 -1.54 13.90 4.28
C LEU A 79 -1.27 14.29 5.74
N PHE A 80 -1.35 13.33 6.68
CA PHE A 80 -1.22 13.55 8.12
C PHE A 80 0.22 13.46 8.64
N PHE A 81 1.20 13.06 7.82
CA PHE A 81 2.58 12.77 8.26
C PHE A 81 3.58 13.80 7.73
N PRO A 82 3.71 14.99 8.37
CA PRO A 82 4.36 16.17 7.79
C PRO A 82 5.88 16.10 7.67
N ASN A 83 6.51 15.08 8.28
CA ASN A 83 7.96 14.85 8.25
C ASN A 83 8.34 13.70 7.29
N SER A 84 7.35 12.98 6.76
CA SER A 84 7.60 11.82 5.92
C SER A 84 8.04 12.20 4.51
N THR A 85 8.90 11.38 3.91
CA THR A 85 9.09 11.37 2.45
C THR A 85 8.17 10.32 1.83
N VAL A 86 7.37 10.74 0.85
CA VAL A 86 6.44 9.83 0.14
C VAL A 86 7.13 9.24 -1.09
N HIS A 87 7.18 7.92 -1.18
CA HIS A 87 7.81 7.17 -2.26
C HIS A 87 6.77 6.45 -3.11
N LEU A 88 6.86 6.59 -4.44
CA LEU A 88 5.89 6.02 -5.38
C LEU A 88 6.46 5.82 -6.79
N GLY A 89 5.77 5.03 -7.62
CA GLY A 89 6.18 4.75 -9.00
C GLY A 89 6.19 5.99 -9.90
N ARG A 90 7.27 6.19 -10.68
CA ARG A 90 7.50 7.40 -11.51
C ARG A 90 6.33 7.80 -12.40
N GLU A 91 5.57 6.83 -12.90
CA GLU A 91 4.44 7.06 -13.81
C GLU A 91 3.35 7.95 -13.20
N TYR A 92 3.30 8.11 -11.87
CA TYR A 92 2.38 9.02 -11.20
C TYR A 92 2.55 10.48 -11.65
N LEU A 93 3.78 10.88 -12.02
CA LEU A 93 4.12 12.23 -12.49
C LEU A 93 3.48 12.54 -13.85
N THR A 94 3.03 11.52 -14.58
CA THR A 94 2.46 11.68 -15.93
C THR A 94 0.95 11.95 -15.91
N LYS A 95 0.32 11.93 -14.74
CA LYS A 95 -1.13 12.12 -14.57
C LYS A 95 -1.43 13.52 -14.04
N ASP A 96 -2.40 14.20 -14.65
CA ASP A 96 -3.00 15.40 -14.09
C ASP A 96 -4.24 15.01 -13.27
N TYR A 97 -4.05 14.82 -11.96
CA TYR A 97 -5.13 14.44 -11.05
C TYR A 97 -6.21 15.51 -10.90
N SER A 98 -5.94 16.77 -11.26
CA SER A 98 -6.96 17.82 -11.25
C SER A 98 -8.08 17.57 -12.27
N GLN A 99 -7.79 16.79 -13.33
CA GLN A 99 -8.75 16.41 -14.37
C GLN A 99 -9.68 15.26 -13.96
N PHE A 100 -9.56 14.70 -12.74
CA PHE A 100 -10.44 13.63 -12.27
C PHE A 100 -11.86 14.13 -11.89
N GLY A 101 -12.13 15.41 -12.13
CA GLY A 101 -13.42 16.06 -11.89
C GLY A 101 -13.37 17.02 -10.70
N PRO A 102 -14.41 17.87 -10.54
CA PRO A 102 -14.38 18.99 -9.60
C PRO A 102 -14.32 18.57 -8.13
N ILE A 103 -14.84 17.39 -7.79
CA ILE A 103 -14.85 16.88 -6.41
C ILE A 103 -13.63 15.97 -6.19
N ILE A 104 -13.51 14.91 -6.99
CA ILE A 104 -12.44 13.92 -6.83
C ILE A 104 -11.06 14.55 -7.11
N GLY A 105 -10.90 15.30 -8.20
CA GLY A 105 -9.63 15.94 -8.51
C GLY A 105 -9.18 16.97 -7.46
N THR A 106 -10.13 17.68 -6.84
CA THR A 106 -9.85 18.57 -5.70
C THR A 106 -9.29 17.78 -4.51
N MET A 107 -9.88 16.65 -4.16
CA MET A 107 -9.39 15.78 -3.08
C MET A 107 -7.96 15.27 -3.37
N TYR A 108 -7.68 14.77 -4.57
CA TYR A 108 -6.33 14.35 -4.94
C TYR A 108 -5.31 15.50 -4.82
N THR A 109 -5.69 16.69 -5.30
CA THR A 109 -4.84 17.89 -5.22
C THR A 109 -4.60 18.32 -3.78
N MET A 110 -5.59 18.18 -2.89
CA MET A 110 -5.41 18.45 -1.46
C MET A 110 -4.38 17.52 -0.84
N VAL A 111 -4.40 16.21 -1.16
CA VAL A 111 -3.40 15.26 -0.66
C VAL A 111 -2.01 15.60 -1.19
N LEU A 112 -1.87 15.81 -2.51
CA LEU A 112 -0.58 16.18 -3.13
C LEU A 112 0.03 17.44 -2.51
N ASN A 113 -0.78 18.48 -2.27
CA ASN A 113 -0.31 19.74 -1.69
C ASN A 113 0.18 19.61 -0.23
N ARG A 114 -0.11 18.48 0.44
CA ARG A 114 0.36 18.21 1.80
C ARG A 114 1.71 17.51 1.83
N TRP A 115 2.11 16.88 0.73
CA TRP A 115 3.41 16.21 0.64
C TRP A 115 4.51 17.26 0.47
N LYS A 116 5.42 17.32 1.44
CA LYS A 116 6.57 18.24 1.38
C LYS A 116 7.77 17.64 0.65
N SER A 117 7.85 16.32 0.62
CA SER A 117 8.94 15.56 0.02
C SER A 117 8.36 14.33 -0.67
N THR A 118 8.67 14.17 -1.96
CA THR A 118 8.23 13.03 -2.76
C THR A 118 9.41 12.48 -3.55
N HIS A 119 9.65 11.18 -3.49
CA HIS A 119 10.69 10.49 -4.26
C HIS A 119 10.08 9.43 -5.16
N VAL A 120 10.60 9.30 -6.37
CA VAL A 120 10.26 8.16 -7.23
C VAL A 120 11.15 6.98 -6.86
N PHE A 121 10.64 5.77 -6.98
CA PHE A 121 11.48 4.58 -6.86
C PHE A 121 12.52 4.54 -7.99
N GLU A 122 13.78 4.86 -7.67
CA GLU A 122 14.91 4.76 -8.61
C GLU A 122 15.67 3.43 -8.48
N ASN A 123 15.71 2.89 -7.26
CA ASN A 123 16.34 1.62 -6.93
C ASN A 123 15.28 0.55 -6.74
N LYS A 124 15.62 -0.71 -7.04
CA LYS A 124 14.75 -1.87 -6.79
C LYS A 124 14.84 -2.42 -5.37
N LEU A 125 15.70 -1.85 -4.53
CA LEU A 125 15.90 -2.28 -3.15
C LEU A 125 16.07 -1.03 -2.27
N LEU A 126 15.26 -0.94 -1.21
CA LEU A 126 15.39 0.08 -0.17
C LEU A 126 15.86 -0.58 1.13
N TRP A 127 16.82 0.07 1.78
CA TRP A 127 17.32 -0.26 3.12
C TRP A 127 17.69 -1.74 3.29
N ASP A 128 18.16 -2.37 2.22
CA ASP A 128 18.55 -3.78 2.14
C ASP A 128 17.47 -4.80 2.57
N CYS A 129 16.20 -4.39 2.62
CA CYS A 129 15.11 -5.25 3.08
C CYS A 129 13.74 -5.02 2.43
N VAL A 130 13.57 -3.99 1.58
CA VAL A 130 12.34 -3.79 0.80
C VAL A 130 12.66 -3.85 -0.68
N GLU A 131 12.39 -4.98 -1.32
CA GLU A 131 12.45 -5.15 -2.76
C GLU A 131 11.21 -4.55 -3.42
N ILE A 132 11.42 -3.78 -4.48
CA ILE A 132 10.37 -3.07 -5.23
C ILE A 132 10.20 -3.75 -6.59
N HIS A 133 8.98 -4.20 -6.86
CA HIS A 133 8.62 -4.86 -8.10
C HIS A 133 7.64 -3.99 -8.90
N ASP A 134 7.97 -3.76 -10.17
CA ASP A 134 7.05 -3.13 -11.11
C ASP A 134 5.91 -4.10 -11.43
N THR A 135 4.68 -3.75 -11.03
CA THR A 135 3.50 -4.61 -11.23
C THR A 135 2.36 -3.79 -11.84
N PRO A 136 2.53 -3.23 -13.06
CA PRO A 136 1.67 -2.21 -13.64
C PRO A 136 0.37 -2.77 -14.24
N PHE A 137 -0.31 -3.66 -13.52
CA PHE A 137 -1.52 -4.37 -13.98
C PHE A 137 -2.82 -3.77 -13.45
N HIS A 138 -2.74 -2.89 -12.45
CA HIS A 138 -3.87 -2.12 -11.92
C HIS A 138 -3.78 -0.65 -12.33
N SER A 139 -2.63 -0.04 -12.11
CA SER A 139 -2.28 1.30 -12.56
C SER A 139 -0.84 1.33 -13.07
N ARG A 140 -0.51 2.31 -13.92
CA ARG A 140 0.80 2.35 -14.59
C ARG A 140 1.97 2.49 -13.61
N GLU A 141 1.73 3.17 -12.50
CA GLU A 141 2.69 3.41 -11.43
C GLU A 141 2.74 2.29 -10.39
N HIS A 142 1.85 1.30 -10.49
CA HIS A 142 1.67 0.29 -9.46
C HIS A 142 2.94 -0.52 -9.20
N LYS A 143 3.26 -0.68 -7.91
CA LYS A 143 4.35 -1.48 -7.37
C LYS A 143 3.82 -2.48 -6.35
N SER A 144 4.48 -3.61 -6.27
CA SER A 144 4.35 -4.57 -5.17
C SER A 144 5.67 -4.63 -4.41
N PHE A 145 5.63 -4.93 -3.12
CA PHE A 145 6.83 -4.95 -2.28
C PHE A 145 7.07 -6.33 -1.71
N VAL A 146 8.33 -6.77 -1.76
CA VAL A 146 8.78 -7.97 -1.05
C VAL A 146 9.67 -7.50 0.09
N VAL A 147 9.24 -7.76 1.33
CA VAL A 147 9.87 -7.26 2.54
C VAL A 147 10.50 -8.39 3.32
N TYR A 148 11.79 -8.25 3.64
CA TYR A 148 12.52 -9.17 4.51
C TYR A 148 12.37 -8.70 5.96
N THR A 149 11.61 -9.45 6.75
CA THR A 149 11.24 -9.06 8.11
C THR A 149 11.88 -9.98 9.15
N GLU A 150 12.11 -9.44 10.34
CA GLU A 150 12.63 -10.21 11.47
C GLU A 150 11.56 -11.13 12.11
N ASN A 151 10.28 -10.76 12.00
CA ASN A 151 9.19 -11.40 12.74
C ASN A 151 8.20 -12.20 11.88
N MET A 152 8.18 -12.01 10.56
CA MET A 152 7.21 -12.65 9.65
C MET A 152 7.89 -13.29 8.42
N GLY A 153 9.21 -13.43 8.43
CA GLY A 153 9.97 -13.96 7.29
C GLY A 153 9.92 -13.02 6.08
N LYS A 154 9.82 -13.59 4.89
CA LYS A 154 9.69 -12.86 3.63
C LYS A 154 8.22 -12.59 3.33
N VAL A 155 7.84 -11.32 3.25
CA VAL A 155 6.44 -10.88 3.13
C VAL A 155 6.20 -10.21 1.79
N LEU A 156 5.19 -10.65 1.05
CA LEU A 156 4.70 -9.96 -0.14
C LEU A 156 3.57 -9.00 0.26
N ILE A 157 3.78 -7.70 0.08
CA ILE A 157 2.71 -6.70 0.06
C ILE A 157 2.25 -6.57 -1.38
N CYS A 158 1.07 -7.13 -1.67
CA CYS A 158 0.57 -7.27 -3.03
C CYS A 158 0.26 -5.92 -3.68
N GLY A 159 -0.28 -4.96 -2.91
CA GLY A 159 -1.08 -3.89 -3.49
C GLY A 159 -2.29 -4.44 -4.24
N ASP A 160 -2.77 -3.69 -5.22
CA ASP A 160 -3.92 -4.07 -6.04
C ASP A 160 -3.55 -5.00 -7.20
N LEU A 161 -2.31 -5.51 -7.22
CA LEU A 161 -1.97 -6.69 -8.02
C LEU A 161 -2.88 -7.88 -7.65
N CYS A 162 -3.12 -8.05 -6.35
CA CYS A 162 -4.06 -9.01 -5.81
C CYS A 162 -4.71 -8.43 -4.55
N GLU A 163 -5.94 -7.96 -4.71
CA GLU A 163 -6.61 -7.19 -3.66
C GLU A 163 -7.11 -8.01 -2.48
N ARG A 164 -7.47 -9.29 -2.70
CA ARG A 164 -8.15 -10.12 -1.69
C ARG A 164 -7.79 -11.59 -1.78
N GLN A 165 -8.06 -12.35 -0.72
CA GLN A 165 -7.75 -13.79 -0.68
C GLN A 165 -8.50 -14.56 -1.76
N TYR A 166 -9.76 -14.21 -2.04
CA TYR A 166 -10.53 -14.94 -3.04
C TYR A 166 -9.96 -14.77 -4.46
N HIS A 167 -9.45 -13.58 -4.81
CA HIS A 167 -8.76 -13.35 -6.08
C HIS A 167 -7.54 -14.26 -6.19
N PHE A 168 -6.74 -14.35 -5.12
CA PHE A 168 -5.59 -15.26 -5.08
C PHE A 168 -6.01 -16.73 -5.26
N HIS A 169 -7.12 -17.14 -4.64
CA HIS A 169 -7.64 -18.49 -4.80
C HIS A 169 -8.19 -18.77 -6.21
N GLU A 170 -8.78 -17.78 -6.88
CA GLU A 170 -9.19 -17.89 -8.29
C GLU A 170 -7.98 -18.09 -9.19
N MET A 171 -6.90 -17.32 -8.99
CA MET A 171 -5.63 -17.47 -9.70
C MET A 171 -5.05 -18.87 -9.47
N ARG A 172 -4.95 -19.33 -8.21
CA ARG A 172 -4.42 -20.67 -7.87
C ARG A 172 -5.24 -21.82 -8.46
N LYS A 173 -6.54 -21.64 -8.64
CA LYS A 173 -7.43 -22.64 -9.23
C LYS A 173 -7.48 -22.55 -10.77
N GLY A 174 -6.74 -21.63 -11.38
CA GLY A 174 -6.75 -21.40 -12.82
C GLY A 174 -8.03 -20.76 -13.35
N MET A 175 -8.85 -20.15 -12.48
CA MET A 175 -10.05 -19.40 -12.90
C MET A 175 -9.72 -18.01 -13.44
N ARG A 176 -8.53 -17.49 -13.09
CA ARG A 176 -7.93 -16.28 -13.65
C ARG A 176 -6.51 -16.59 -14.09
N SER A 177 -6.17 -16.24 -15.33
CA SER A 177 -4.89 -16.59 -15.97
C SER A 177 -4.34 -15.44 -16.81
N ASP A 178 -4.60 -14.20 -16.40
CA ASP A 178 -3.97 -13.04 -17.02
C ASP A 178 -2.54 -12.86 -16.48
N GLN A 179 -1.78 -11.93 -17.07
CA GLN A 179 -0.40 -11.70 -16.66
C GLN A 179 -0.27 -11.28 -15.18
N ALA A 180 -1.29 -10.60 -14.64
CA ALA A 180 -1.34 -10.25 -13.22
C ALA A 180 -1.42 -11.50 -12.34
N ALA A 181 -2.22 -12.49 -12.73
CA ALA A 181 -2.30 -13.78 -12.05
C ALA A 181 -0.97 -14.54 -12.12
N GLU A 182 -0.34 -14.60 -13.28
CA GLU A 182 0.97 -15.27 -13.46
C GLU A 182 2.02 -14.67 -12.51
N VAL A 183 2.17 -13.35 -12.52
CA VAL A 183 3.12 -12.62 -11.66
C VAL A 183 2.79 -12.79 -10.18
N THR A 184 1.50 -12.72 -9.81
CA THR A 184 1.06 -12.92 -8.42
C THR A 184 1.45 -14.30 -7.92
N LEU A 185 1.19 -15.34 -8.72
CA LEU A 185 1.51 -16.73 -8.37
C LEU A 185 3.02 -16.93 -8.24
N GLU A 186 3.81 -16.46 -9.19
CA GLU A 186 5.28 -16.54 -9.15
C GLU A 186 5.86 -15.86 -7.90
N MET A 187 5.42 -14.63 -7.60
CA MET A 187 5.87 -13.91 -6.40
C MET A 187 5.42 -14.62 -5.12
N SER A 188 4.20 -15.18 -5.11
CA SER A 188 3.65 -15.88 -3.94
C SER A 188 4.40 -17.14 -3.57
N GLU A 189 5.07 -17.81 -4.51
CA GLU A 189 5.83 -19.03 -4.25
C GLU A 189 7.05 -18.76 -3.37
N GLN A 190 7.63 -17.56 -3.49
CA GLN A 190 8.91 -17.20 -2.87
C GLN A 190 8.78 -16.47 -1.54
N VAL A 191 7.59 -16.40 -0.96
CA VAL A 191 7.31 -15.67 0.29
C VAL A 191 6.62 -16.55 1.32
N ASP A 192 6.71 -16.15 2.59
CA ASP A 192 6.09 -16.81 3.74
C ASP A 192 4.71 -16.22 4.05
N VAL A 193 4.49 -14.93 3.73
CA VAL A 193 3.23 -14.22 4.00
C VAL A 193 2.80 -13.39 2.80
N LEU A 194 1.50 -13.41 2.49
CA LEU A 194 0.87 -12.51 1.54
C LEU A 194 -0.01 -11.51 2.29
N ILE A 195 0.24 -10.22 2.08
CA ILE A 195 -0.59 -9.11 2.56
C ILE A 195 -1.34 -8.52 1.37
N PHE A 196 -2.66 -8.65 1.39
CA PHE A 196 -3.55 -8.11 0.37
C PHE A 196 -3.97 -6.68 0.72
N SER A 197 -4.36 -5.89 -0.28
CA SER A 197 -4.79 -4.49 -0.04
C SER A 197 -6.17 -4.38 0.59
N HIS A 198 -7.10 -5.31 0.38
CA HIS A 198 -8.49 -5.21 0.85
C HIS A 198 -9.01 -6.46 1.56
N ASP A 199 -8.11 -7.20 2.23
CA ASP A 199 -8.45 -8.42 2.96
C ASP A 199 -7.42 -8.72 4.06
N LEU A 200 -7.70 -9.73 4.88
CA LEU A 200 -6.74 -10.30 5.84
C LEU A 200 -5.58 -10.99 5.11
N PRO A 201 -4.37 -11.04 5.70
CA PRO A 201 -3.23 -11.73 5.10
C PRO A 201 -3.41 -13.26 5.07
N ILE A 202 -2.61 -13.93 4.23
CA ILE A 202 -2.41 -15.38 4.26
C ILE A 202 -0.99 -15.65 4.76
N TYR A 203 -0.87 -16.49 5.80
CA TYR A 203 0.39 -17.06 6.26
C TYR A 203 0.55 -18.44 5.62
N LYS A 204 1.67 -18.68 4.96
CA LYS A 204 1.98 -19.98 4.35
C LYS A 204 2.66 -20.87 5.39
N GLU A 205 2.27 -22.15 5.39
CA GLU A 205 2.91 -23.21 6.16
C GLU A 205 4.17 -23.73 5.47
#